data_AF-A0A7L3AW85-F1
#
_entry.id   AF-A0A7L3AW85-F1
#
_cell.length_a   1.000
_cell.length_b   1.000
_cell.length_c   1.000
_cell.angle_alpha   90.00
_cell.angle_beta   90.00
_cell.angle_gamma   90.00
#
_symmetry.space_group_name_H-M   'P 1'
#
loop_
_entity.id
_entity.type
_entity.pdbx_description
1 polymer ?
#
loop_
_entity_poly.entity_id
_entity_poly.type
_entity_poly.pdbx_seq_one_letter_code
_entity_poly.pdbx_strand_id
1 'polypeptide(L)'
;RMFDVGGQRSERKKWIHCFEGVTCIIFCGALSAYDMVLVEDDEVNRMHESLHLFNSICNHKFFAATSIILFLNKKDLFEEKIKKVHLSICFPDYDGQ
;
A
#
# COMPACT_ATOMS: atom_id res chain seq x y z
N ARG A 1 20.87 0.79 -8.16
CA ARG A 1 20.06 0.04 -9.16
C ARG A 1 18.64 -0.04 -8.61
N MET A 2 17.61 0.03 -9.46
CA MET A 2 16.21 -0.03 -9.04
C MET A 2 15.61 -1.34 -9.55
N PHE A 3 14.85 -2.02 -8.71
CA PHE A 3 14.11 -3.23 -9.06
C PHE A 3 12.62 -2.95 -8.77
N ASP A 4 11.77 -3.19 -9.77
CA ASP A 4 10.33 -3.12 -9.60
C ASP A 4 9.80 -4.52 -9.26
N VAL A 5 8.98 -4.61 -8.21
CA VAL A 5 8.41 -5.86 -7.73
C VAL A 5 6.89 -5.75 -7.66
N GLY A 6 6.19 -6.74 -8.20
CA GLY A 6 4.74 -6.76 -8.21
C GLY A 6 4.16 -6.82 -6.79
N GLY A 7 3.19 -5.95 -6.49
CA GLY A 7 2.47 -5.91 -5.21
C GLY A 7 1.30 -6.88 -5.07
N GLN A 8 0.89 -7.53 -6.16
CA GLN A 8 -0.19 -8.53 -6.18
C GLN A 8 0.16 -9.74 -5.31
N ARG A 9 -0.85 -10.38 -4.71
CA ARG A 9 -0.61 -11.45 -3.73
C ARG A 9 0.20 -12.61 -4.33
N SER A 10 -0.06 -12.94 -5.60
CA SER A 10 0.65 -13.97 -6.37
C SER A 10 2.14 -13.68 -6.57
N GLU A 11 2.53 -12.41 -6.67
CA GLU A 11 3.89 -11.97 -7.00
C GLU A 11 4.79 -11.85 -5.76
N ARG A 12 4.20 -11.70 -4.56
CA ARG A 12 4.96 -11.47 -3.32
C ARG A 12 5.93 -12.58 -2.95
N LYS A 13 5.67 -13.83 -3.37
CA LYS A 13 6.60 -14.96 -3.15
C LYS A 13 7.97 -14.74 -3.82
N LYS A 14 8.02 -13.92 -4.87
CA LYS A 14 9.25 -13.62 -5.63
C LYS A 14 10.11 -12.54 -4.97
N TRP A 15 9.58 -11.84 -3.96
CA TRP A 15 10.29 -10.74 -3.31
C TRP A 15 11.58 -11.17 -2.60
N ILE A 16 11.69 -12.44 -2.23
CA ILE A 16 12.89 -12.99 -1.58
C ILE A 16 14.16 -12.78 -2.40
N HIS A 17 14.05 -12.70 -3.73
CA HIS A 17 15.17 -12.41 -4.63
C HIS A 17 15.70 -10.98 -4.49
N CYS A 18 14.98 -10.10 -3.81
CA CYS A 18 15.32 -8.70 -3.61
C CYS A 18 15.78 -8.39 -2.17
N PHE A 19 15.94 -9.39 -1.29
CA PHE A 19 16.16 -9.14 0.14
C PHE A 19 17.61 -8.87 0.55
N GLU A 20 18.58 -8.96 -0.37
CA GLU A 20 19.99 -8.76 -0.06
C GLU A 20 20.52 -7.45 -0.65
N GLY A 21 21.23 -6.67 0.17
CA GLY A 21 21.89 -5.43 -0.27
C GLY A 21 20.96 -4.25 -0.59
N VAL A 22 19.73 -4.25 -0.06
CA VAL A 22 18.77 -3.15 -0.27
C VAL A 22 19.16 -1.92 0.53
N THR A 23 19.42 -0.81 -0.16
CA THR A 23 19.69 0.49 0.47
C THR A 23 18.42 1.13 1.04
N CYS A 24 17.32 1.08 0.28
CA CYS A 24 16.02 1.59 0.72
C CYS A 24 14.90 0.87 -0.02
N ILE A 25 13.72 0.87 0.58
CA ILE A 25 12.47 0.39 -0.03
C ILE A 25 11.65 1.63 -0.39
N ILE A 26 11.11 1.65 -1.60
CA ILE A 26 10.11 2.64 -2.00
C ILE A 26 8.77 1.92 -2.02
N PHE A 27 7.87 2.28 -1.11
CA PHE A 27 6.52 1.73 -1.06
C PHE A 27 5.53 2.74 -1.63
N CYS A 28 4.75 2.32 -2.63
CA CYS A 28 3.76 3.17 -3.29
C CYS A 28 2.34 2.74 -2.89
N GLY A 29 1.69 3.53 -2.04
CA GLY A 29 0.27 3.37 -1.69
C GLY A 29 -0.62 4.27 -2.54
N ALA A 30 -1.74 3.76 -3.05
CA ALA A 30 -2.70 4.57 -3.82
C ALA A 30 -3.76 5.18 -2.90
N LEU A 31 -3.75 6.51 -2.73
CA LEU A 31 -4.72 7.22 -1.90
C LEU A 31 -6.16 7.03 -2.39
N SER A 32 -6.34 7.03 -3.72
CA SER A 32 -7.64 6.91 -4.38
C SER A 32 -8.29 5.52 -4.30
N ALA A 33 -7.72 4.59 -3.54
CA ALA A 33 -8.15 3.20 -3.47
C ALA A 33 -9.04 2.90 -2.25
N TYR A 34 -9.32 3.89 -1.41
CA TYR A 34 -10.15 3.75 -0.20
C TYR A 34 -11.58 3.26 -0.49
N ASP A 35 -12.10 3.53 -1.69
CA ASP A 35 -13.44 3.16 -2.16
C ASP A 35 -13.40 1.99 -3.16
N MET A 36 -12.32 1.19 -3.18
CA MET A 36 -12.12 0.12 -4.16
C MET A 36 -11.81 -1.22 -3.49
N VAL A 37 -12.19 -2.31 -4.15
CA VAL A 37 -11.88 -3.69 -3.76
C VAL A 37 -10.78 -4.30 -4.64
N LEU A 38 -10.10 -5.36 -4.18
CA LEU A 38 -9.06 -6.01 -4.96
C LEU A 38 -9.66 -6.64 -6.24
N VAL A 39 -8.83 -6.79 -7.27
CA VAL A 39 -9.25 -7.56 -8.47
C VAL A 39 -9.23 -9.06 -8.17
N GLU A 40 -8.34 -9.47 -7.28
CA GLU A 40 -8.16 -10.86 -6.86
C GLU A 40 -9.24 -11.32 -5.86
N ASP A 41 -9.96 -10.39 -5.22
CA ASP A 41 -10.83 -10.62 -4.07
C ASP A 41 -11.76 -9.39 -3.84
N ASP A 42 -13.05 -9.52 -4.16
CA ASP A 42 -14.02 -8.42 -4.13
C ASP A 42 -14.56 -8.10 -2.72
N GLU A 43 -14.24 -8.94 -1.73
CA GLU A 43 -14.57 -8.67 -0.32
C GLU A 43 -13.49 -7.84 0.39
N VAL A 44 -12.31 -7.68 -0.22
CA VAL A 44 -11.17 -7.01 0.41
C VAL A 44 -10.97 -5.61 -0.14
N ASN A 45 -11.07 -4.61 0.74
CA ASN A 45 -10.75 -3.22 0.43
C ASN A 45 -9.25 -3.04 0.07
N ARG A 46 -8.96 -2.36 -1.03
CA ARG A 46 -7.59 -2.16 -1.54
C ARG A 46 -6.71 -1.36 -0.60
N MET A 47 -7.25 -0.34 0.05
CA MET A 47 -6.48 0.50 0.98
C MET A 47 -6.11 -0.30 2.24
N HIS A 48 -7.01 -1.13 2.76
CA HIS A 48 -6.70 -2.04 3.87
C HIS A 48 -5.64 -3.08 3.50
N GLU A 49 -5.72 -3.69 2.32
CA GLU A 49 -4.67 -4.59 1.83
C GLU A 49 -3.32 -3.88 1.72
N SER A 50 -3.31 -2.63 1.21
CA SER A 50 -2.09 -1.82 1.11
C SER A 50 -1.49 -1.50 2.47
N LEU A 51 -2.32 -1.14 3.46
CA LEU A 51 -1.88 -0.91 4.85
C LEU A 51 -1.32 -2.19 5.48
N HIS A 52 -2.00 -3.33 5.30
CA HIS A 52 -1.53 -4.61 5.80
C HIS A 52 -0.18 -4.99 5.18
N LEU A 53 -0.02 -4.80 3.87
CA LEU A 53 1.24 -5.04 3.18
C LEU A 53 2.35 -4.12 3.69
N PHE A 54 2.08 -2.82 3.82
CA PHE A 54 3.04 -1.85 4.35
C PHE A 54 3.48 -2.23 5.77
N ASN A 55 2.54 -2.60 6.64
CA ASN A 55 2.84 -3.07 7.99
C ASN A 55 3.72 -4.33 7.98
N SER A 56 3.45 -5.28 7.07
CA SER A 56 4.26 -6.49 6.94
C SER A 56 5.70 -6.19 6.53
N ILE A 57 5.92 -5.20 5.66
CA ILE A 57 7.25 -4.77 5.21
C ILE A 57 7.99 -4.06 6.34
N CYS A 58 7.33 -3.11 7.02
CA CYS A 58 7.93 -2.34 8.12
C CYS A 58 8.40 -3.26 9.27
N ASN A 59 7.67 -4.36 9.51
CA ASN A 59 7.98 -5.30 10.59
C ASN A 59 8.77 -6.52 10.13
N HIS A 60 9.21 -6.58 8.86
CA HIS A 60 9.95 -7.73 8.36
C HIS A 60 11.40 -7.70 8.83
N LYS A 61 11.89 -8.80 9.43
CA LYS A 61 13.23 -8.89 10.02
C LYS A 61 14.36 -8.56 9.04
N PHE A 62 14.20 -8.91 7.75
CA PHE A 62 15.20 -8.61 6.72
C PHE A 62 15.29 -7.12 6.38
N PHE A 63 14.28 -6.32 6.74
CA PHE A 63 14.22 -4.88 6.46
C PHE A 63 14.35 -4.01 7.71
N ALA A 64 14.69 -4.60 8.86
CA ALA A 64 14.74 -3.89 10.14
C ALA A 64 15.70 -2.68 10.15
N ALA A 65 16.77 -2.72 9.35
CA ALA A 65 17.72 -1.62 9.19
C ALA A 65 17.55 -0.85 7.86
N THR A 66 16.57 -1.23 7.04
CA THR A 66 16.36 -0.64 5.71
C THR A 66 15.45 0.58 5.82
N SER A 67 15.88 1.71 5.25
CA SER A 67 15.03 2.91 5.19
C SER A 67 13.85 2.69 4.24
N ILE A 68 12.66 3.13 4.64
CA ILE A 68 11.44 3.04 3.82
C ILE A 68 11.00 4.44 3.42
N ILE A 69 10.84 4.66 2.12
CA ILE A 69 10.27 5.86 1.53
C ILE A 69 8.83 5.54 1.13
N LEU A 70 7.86 6.23 1.75
CA LEU A 70 6.44 6.05 1.47
C LEU A 70 5.96 7.09 0.45
N PHE A 71 5.49 6.63 -0.71
CA PHE A 71 4.81 7.47 -1.69
C PHE A 71 3.30 7.24 -1.59
N LEU A 72 2.60 8.32 -1.24
CA LEU A 72 1.15 8.40 -1.29
C LEU A 72 0.73 8.92 -2.68
N ASN A 73 0.48 7.98 -3.59
CA ASN A 73 0.24 8.23 -5.00
C ASN A 73 -1.26 8.42 -5.30
N LYS A 74 -1.59 8.92 -6.51
CA LYS A 74 -2.96 9.18 -6.99
C LYS A 74 -3.73 10.19 -6.14
N LYS A 75 -3.02 11.21 -5.64
CA LYS A 75 -3.59 12.30 -4.85
C LYS A 75 -4.67 13.06 -5.63
N ASP A 76 -4.42 13.30 -6.91
CA ASP A 76 -5.35 13.90 -7.87
C ASP A 76 -6.71 13.17 -7.90
N LEU A 77 -6.69 11.84 -8.02
CA LEU A 77 -7.92 11.05 -8.01
C LEU A 77 -8.58 11.01 -6.63
N PHE A 78 -7.78 11.01 -5.56
CA PHE A 78 -8.31 11.08 -4.19
C PHE A 78 -9.06 12.40 -3.94
N GLU A 79 -8.50 13.54 -4.35
CA GLU A 79 -9.12 14.86 -4.22
C GLU A 79 -10.48 14.95 -4.92
N GLU A 80 -10.64 14.28 -6.06
CA GLU A 80 -11.91 14.23 -6.78
C GLU A 80 -12.92 13.26 -6.17
N LYS A 81 -12.45 12.13 -5.64
CA LYS A 81 -13.30 11.11 -5.02
C LYS A 81 -13.83 11.52 -3.65
N ILE A 82 -13.00 12.16 -2.83
CA ILE A 82 -13.37 12.52 -1.45
C ILE A 82 -14.53 13.51 -1.39
N LYS A 83 -14.72 14.30 -2.45
CA LYS A 83 -15.88 15.19 -2.64
C LYS A 83 -17.21 14.44 -2.85
N LYS A 84 -17.16 13.16 -3.23
CA LYS A 84 -18.31 12.34 -3.64
C LYS A 84 -18.57 11.18 -2.69
N VAL A 85 -17.52 10.55 -2.18
CA VAL A 85 -17.57 9.36 -1.33
C VAL A 85 -16.78 9.64 -0.06
N HIS A 86 -17.47 9.64 1.08
CA HIS A 86 -16.87 9.95 2.37
C HIS A 86 -15.83 8.89 2.78
N LEU A 87 -14.75 9.31 3.44
CA LEU A 87 -13.66 8.40 3.84
C LEU A 87 -14.11 7.32 4.84
N SER A 88 -15.20 7.56 5.56
CA SER A 88 -15.77 6.64 6.56
C SER A 88 -16.18 5.27 6.00
N ILE A 89 -16.35 5.13 4.68
CA ILE A 89 -16.59 3.81 4.07
C ILE A 89 -15.39 2.87 4.22
N CYS A 90 -14.18 3.45 4.37
CA CYS A 90 -12.94 2.71 4.56
C CYS A 90 -12.46 2.83 6.01
N PHE A 91 -12.63 3.98 6.64
CA PHE A 91 -12.21 4.23 8.02
C PHE A 91 -13.41 4.73 8.83
N PRO A 92 -14.25 3.83 9.39
CA PRO A 92 -15.48 4.22 10.09
C PRO A 92 -15.25 5.19 11.26
N ASP A 93 -14.08 5.10 11.89
CA ASP A 93 -13.67 5.93 13.03
C ASP A 93 -13.12 7.30 12.61
N TYR A 94 -13.00 7.58 11.30
CA TYR A 94 -12.56 8.88 10.81
C TYR A 94 -13.70 9.91 10.92
N ASP A 95 -13.57 10.84 11.86
CA ASP A 95 -14.55 11.88 12.15
C ASP A 95 -14.24 13.23 11.48
N GLY A 96 -13.11 13.33 10.77
CA GLY A 96 -12.70 14.53 10.05
C GLY A 96 -12.22 15.67 10.94
N GLN A 97 -11.97 15.42 12.24
CA GLN A 97 -11.38 16.39 13.16
C GLN A 97 -9.84 16.33 13.17
#